data_AF-A0A2S8NV97-F1
#
_entry.id   AF-A0A2S8NV97-F1
#
_cell.length_a   1.000
_cell.length_b   1.000
_cell.length_c   1.000
_cell.angle_alpha   90.00
_cell.angle_beta   90.00
_cell.angle_gamma   90.00
#
_symmetry.space_group_name_H-M   'P 1'
#
loop_
_entity.id
_entity.type
_entity.pdbx_description
1 polymer ?
#
loop_
_entity_poly.entity_id
_entity_poly.type
_entity_poly.pdbx_seq_one_letter_code
_entity_poly.pdbx_strand_id
1 'polypeptide(L)'
;MKPSKNKCFIYYLISIIFILFLIIIFLWLIYRINNMPIIWQPQILEDGSLVEFKEVNNQIIKTICSADGQQIKEYDLDTNQLIKIIDFQDEITEYVKNNGQLNCILTSFLKTYQENLIIQEIWPNKKIIYSYDNQEPLITNLLGNIILRYEPKNNPSQTLLTISIQNNTHIEYDYTTGNISRIFWPNGIISQYHPQNSLLTQEILPNQTKREYHYDAQKIDNLRNRQKVISSPFLTEITPDGITKKYQLYLNQELLPNGIIRTYHSNFFTDISPIDNILKEYDINTKKLMQVVFPNGLIKKYSLFNGHLKQEIFPNRMIKEYNPFQDTLLEEIMPDGTKKKYDEETHILSQIIQSNGVKTEIKKENDVVNSHIVKIFLPDKTIIEFDQEKKVIQKEITPQGIVKNTIFEYEPKTQKLVRIRLPNDHIKEFHPSTGKLIKEIFADGLIKEYDENTTLLIKEILPNGMYICYEYLPKTDLLLRSVYSDGFTIEHDLNEVNN
;
A
#
# COMPACT_ATOMS: atom_id res chain seq x y z
N MET A 1 39.65 -43.28 -15.99
CA MET A 1 39.50 -42.21 -17.00
C MET A 1 40.61 -41.19 -16.80
N LYS A 2 41.52 -41.04 -17.76
CA LYS A 2 42.55 -39.97 -17.72
C LYS A 2 41.84 -38.62 -17.90
N PRO A 3 42.02 -37.62 -17.02
CA PRO A 3 41.42 -36.31 -17.22
C PRO A 3 41.92 -35.71 -18.53
N SER A 4 41.00 -35.25 -19.37
CA SER A 4 41.34 -34.67 -20.68
C SER A 4 42.23 -33.44 -20.48
N LYS A 5 43.35 -33.40 -21.21
CA LYS A 5 44.35 -32.31 -21.16
C LYS A 5 43.74 -30.90 -21.30
N ASN A 6 42.55 -30.81 -21.88
CA ASN A 6 41.84 -29.55 -22.09
C ASN A 6 41.34 -28.89 -20.78
N LYS A 7 41.06 -29.66 -19.72
CA LYS A 7 40.63 -29.06 -18.44
C LYS A 7 41.78 -28.33 -17.73
N CYS A 8 43.01 -28.85 -17.78
CA CYS A 8 44.16 -28.17 -17.18
C CYS A 8 44.48 -26.84 -17.86
N PHE A 9 44.30 -26.74 -19.18
CA PHE A 9 44.58 -25.50 -19.91
C PHE A 9 43.63 -24.36 -19.52
N ILE A 10 42.34 -24.66 -19.32
CA ILE A 10 41.33 -23.68 -18.91
C ILE A 10 41.63 -23.13 -17.51
N TYR A 11 41.98 -24.00 -16.55
CA TYR A 11 42.35 -23.54 -15.21
C TYR A 11 43.61 -22.68 -15.20
N TYR A 12 44.59 -23.01 -16.05
CA TYR A 12 45.81 -22.21 -16.18
C TYR A 12 45.52 -20.82 -16.76
N LEU A 13 44.65 -20.74 -17.76
CA LEU A 13 44.23 -19.47 -18.36
C LEU A 13 43.47 -18.59 -17.37
N ILE A 14 42.54 -19.16 -16.59
CA ILE A 14 41.78 -18.44 -15.56
C ILE A 14 42.72 -17.89 -14.47
N SER A 15 43.72 -18.67 -14.07
CA SER A 15 44.71 -18.25 -13.07
C SER A 15 45.54 -17.04 -13.54
N ILE A 16 45.96 -17.03 -14.81
CA ILE A 16 46.70 -15.90 -15.40
C ILE A 16 45.85 -14.63 -15.44
N ILE A 17 44.58 -14.74 -15.86
CA ILE A 17 43.66 -13.60 -15.91
C ILE A 17 43.45 -13.00 -14.52
N PHE A 18 43.33 -13.85 -13.50
CA PHE A 18 43.16 -13.40 -12.12
C PHE A 18 44.39 -12.67 -11.57
N ILE A 19 45.60 -13.15 -11.89
CA ILE A 19 46.85 -12.47 -11.49
C ILE A 19 46.99 -11.10 -12.15
N LEU A 20 46.68 -11.00 -13.45
CA LEU A 20 46.71 -9.72 -14.17
C LEU A 20 45.73 -8.71 -13.58
N PHE A 21 44.53 -9.15 -13.20
CA PHE A 21 43.54 -8.30 -12.54
C PHE A 21 44.04 -7.75 -11.20
N LEU A 22 44.70 -8.57 -10.38
CA LEU A 22 45.29 -8.13 -9.12
C LEU A 22 46.43 -7.11 -9.31
N ILE A 23 47.26 -7.27 -10.34
CA ILE A 23 48.33 -6.31 -10.68
C ILE A 23 47.73 -4.94 -11.07
N ILE A 24 46.65 -4.93 -11.85
CA ILE A 24 45.96 -3.70 -12.25
C ILE A 24 45.40 -2.96 -11.02
N ILE A 25 44.76 -3.69 -10.10
CA ILE A 25 44.26 -3.10 -8.84
C ILE A 25 45.42 -2.50 -8.03
N PHE A 26 46.53 -3.23 -7.91
CA PHE A 26 47.68 -2.77 -7.13
C PHE A 26 48.32 -1.51 -7.73
N LEU A 27 48.49 -1.46 -9.05
CA LEU A 27 48.98 -0.27 -9.76
C LEU A 27 48.04 0.93 -9.62
N TRP A 28 46.72 0.70 -9.69
CA TRP A 28 45.72 1.73 -9.45
C TRP A 28 45.79 2.27 -8.02
N LEU A 29 46.04 1.41 -7.03
CA LEU A 29 46.18 1.81 -5.63
C LEU A 29 47.43 2.67 -5.40
N ILE A 30 48.58 2.29 -5.98
CA ILE A 30 49.82 3.10 -5.93
C ILE A 30 49.59 4.46 -6.59
N TYR A 31 48.96 4.48 -7.76
CA TYR A 31 48.61 5.73 -8.44
C TYR A 31 47.73 6.62 -7.56
N ARG A 32 46.74 6.06 -6.86
CA ARG A 32 45.86 6.83 -5.98
C ARG A 32 46.59 7.35 -4.74
N ILE A 33 47.47 6.56 -4.13
CA ILE A 33 48.26 6.97 -2.96
C ILE A 33 49.20 8.12 -3.32
N ASN A 34 49.89 8.03 -4.47
CA ASN A 34 50.81 9.07 -4.92
C ASN A 34 50.11 10.37 -5.37
N ASN A 35 48.81 10.32 -5.62
CA ASN A 35 48.01 11.49 -6.01
C ASN A 35 47.01 11.94 -4.92
N MET A 36 47.15 11.48 -3.68
CA MET A 36 46.38 12.05 -2.58
C MET A 36 46.90 13.45 -2.26
N PRO A 37 46.03 14.49 -2.23
CA PRO A 37 46.45 15.83 -1.82
C PRO A 37 46.95 15.78 -0.38
N ILE A 38 48.11 16.40 -0.11
CA ILE A 38 48.65 16.53 1.25
C ILE A 38 47.70 17.46 2.01
N ILE A 39 46.90 16.88 2.92
CA ILE A 39 46.00 17.65 3.79
C ILE A 39 46.83 18.14 4.97
N TRP A 40 47.22 19.42 4.93
CA TRP A 40 47.84 20.08 6.07
C TRP A 40 46.78 20.33 7.15
N GLN A 41 47.01 19.83 8.37
CA GLN A 41 46.15 20.17 9.50
C GLN A 41 46.53 21.55 10.04
N PRO A 42 45.54 22.42 10.34
CA PRO A 42 45.82 23.72 10.91
C PRO A 42 46.46 23.57 12.30
N GLN A 43 47.40 24.46 12.62
CA GLN A 43 48.11 24.50 13.90
C GLN A 43 47.76 25.77 14.66
N ILE A 44 47.61 25.67 15.98
CA ILE A 44 47.44 26.83 16.87
C ILE A 44 48.82 27.12 17.48
N LEU A 45 49.31 28.35 17.33
CA LEU A 45 50.57 28.81 17.91
C LEU A 45 50.39 29.16 19.40
N GLU A 46 51.50 29.31 20.13
CA GLU A 46 51.48 29.62 21.57
C GLU A 46 50.83 30.98 21.89
N ASP A 47 50.82 31.91 20.93
CA ASP A 47 50.16 33.21 21.06
C ASP A 47 48.65 33.17 20.77
N GLY A 48 48.10 31.99 20.43
CA GLY A 48 46.70 31.79 20.07
C GLY A 48 46.38 31.98 18.59
N SER A 49 47.36 32.35 17.76
CA SER A 49 47.18 32.54 16.32
C SER A 49 46.97 31.19 15.60
N LEU A 50 46.08 31.16 14.61
CA LEU A 50 45.83 29.97 13.78
C LEU A 50 46.67 30.02 12.50
N VAL A 51 47.35 28.92 12.19
CA VAL A 51 48.14 28.76 10.97
C VAL A 51 47.54 27.65 10.10
N GLU A 52 47.24 27.98 8.84
CA GLU A 52 46.80 27.03 7.82
C GLU A 52 47.71 27.12 6.58
N PHE A 53 47.98 25.97 5.97
CA PHE A 53 48.74 25.87 4.73
C PHE A 53 47.83 25.44 3.60
N LYS A 54 47.87 26.17 2.48
CA LYS A 54 47.14 25.83 1.27
C LYS A 54 48.06 25.90 0.06
N GLU A 55 47.87 25.01 -0.90
CA GLU A 55 48.56 25.07 -2.18
C GLU A 55 47.71 25.84 -3.19
N VAL A 56 48.27 26.89 -3.79
CA VAL A 56 47.64 27.71 -4.82
C VAL A 56 48.62 27.84 -5.98
N ASN A 57 48.25 27.34 -7.17
CA ASN A 57 49.09 27.38 -8.37
C ASN A 57 50.53 26.85 -8.17
N ASN A 58 50.67 25.70 -7.50
CA ASN A 58 51.96 25.08 -7.12
C ASN A 58 52.84 25.90 -6.16
N GLN A 59 52.27 26.92 -5.50
CA GLN A 59 52.93 27.64 -4.39
C GLN A 59 52.24 27.30 -3.07
N ILE A 60 53.01 27.04 -2.02
CA ILE A 60 52.47 26.83 -0.68
C ILE A 60 52.30 28.18 0.00
N ILE A 61 51.06 28.53 0.33
CA ILE A 61 50.72 29.76 1.04
C ILE A 61 50.47 29.42 2.51
N LYS A 62 51.21 30.08 3.40
CA LYS A 62 51.00 30.07 4.85
C LYS A 62 50.07 31.21 5.24
N THR A 63 48.89 30.88 5.72
CA THR A 63 47.91 31.85 6.23
C THR A 63 48.00 31.87 7.75
N ILE A 64 48.24 33.04 8.34
CA ILE A 64 48.26 33.26 9.78
C ILE A 64 47.10 34.18 10.13
N CYS A 65 46.21 33.71 10.99
CA CYS A 65 45.16 34.52 11.59
C CYS A 65 45.57 34.88 13.03
N SER A 66 45.57 36.17 13.35
CA SER A 66 45.92 36.65 14.68
C SER A 66 44.95 36.12 15.74
N ALA A 67 45.43 35.99 16.98
CA ALA A 67 44.65 35.46 18.10
C ALA A 67 43.38 36.29 18.43
N ASP A 68 43.40 37.59 18.14
CA ASP A 68 42.25 38.50 18.27
C ASP A 68 41.28 38.45 17.07
N GLY A 69 41.61 37.68 16.03
CA GLY A 69 40.84 37.58 14.80
C GLY A 69 40.81 38.86 13.96
N GLN A 70 41.59 39.88 14.30
CA GLN A 70 41.53 41.18 13.62
C GLN A 70 42.44 41.24 12.38
N GLN A 71 43.39 40.31 12.22
CA GLN A 71 44.29 40.28 11.07
C GLN A 71 44.44 38.89 10.48
N ILE A 72 44.40 38.82 9.14
CA ILE A 72 44.84 37.65 8.38
C ILE A 72 46.03 38.06 7.51
N LYS A 73 47.14 37.32 7.64
CA LYS A 73 48.36 37.51 6.86
C LYS A 73 48.65 36.26 6.04
N GLU A 74 48.83 36.42 4.74
CA GLU A 74 49.23 35.33 3.84
C GLU A 74 50.70 35.52 3.43
N TYR A 75 51.49 34.47 3.58
CA TYR A 75 52.90 34.43 3.22
C TYR A 75 53.14 33.36 2.16
N ASP A 76 54.01 33.66 1.20
CA ASP A 76 54.61 32.65 0.33
C ASP A 76 55.60 31.85 1.17
N LEU A 77 55.41 30.54 1.31
CA LEU A 77 56.21 29.73 2.23
C LEU A 77 57.67 29.60 1.77
N ASP A 78 57.91 29.58 0.46
CA ASP A 78 59.24 29.34 -0.11
C ASP A 78 60.13 30.58 0.00
N THR A 79 59.54 31.77 -0.19
CA THR A 79 60.24 33.06 -0.13
C THR A 79 60.09 33.77 1.22
N ASN A 80 59.16 33.31 2.04
CA ASN A 80 58.72 33.95 3.29
C ASN A 80 58.28 35.43 3.10
N GLN A 81 57.84 35.79 1.89
CA GLN A 81 57.35 37.13 1.59
C GLN A 81 55.86 37.24 1.92
N LEU A 82 55.48 38.37 2.51
CA LEU A 82 54.08 38.70 2.77
C LEU A 82 53.37 38.99 1.45
N ILE A 83 52.37 38.19 1.13
CA ILE A 83 51.54 38.32 -0.08
C ILE A 83 50.38 39.28 0.19
N LYS A 84 49.72 39.16 1.34
CA LYS A 84 48.45 39.85 1.62
C LYS A 84 48.24 40.08 3.11
N ILE A 85 47.66 41.23 3.46
CA ILE A 85 47.10 41.53 4.79
C ILE A 85 45.63 41.90 4.63
N ILE A 86 44.78 41.38 5.51
CA ILE A 86 43.37 41.76 5.65
C ILE A 86 43.16 42.16 7.11
N ASP A 87 42.73 43.41 7.33
CA ASP A 87 42.40 43.94 8.65
C ASP A 87 40.87 43.98 8.82
N PHE A 88 40.37 43.56 9.98
CA PHE A 88 38.97 43.62 10.38
C PHE A 88 38.80 44.65 11.51
N GLN A 89 37.73 45.45 11.45
CA GLN A 89 37.44 46.47 12.48
C GLN A 89 36.73 45.90 13.72
N ASP A 90 36.19 44.68 13.64
CA ASP A 90 35.45 44.01 14.72
C ASP A 90 36.00 42.59 14.94
N GLU A 91 35.88 42.05 16.17
CA GLU A 91 36.37 40.72 16.55
C GLU A 91 35.66 39.57 15.81
N ILE A 92 36.44 38.62 15.29
CA ILE A 92 35.93 37.36 14.74
C ILE A 92 35.71 36.37 15.90
N THR A 93 34.46 35.97 16.13
CA THR A 93 34.10 35.15 17.30
C THR A 93 34.07 33.65 17.03
N GLU A 94 33.99 33.20 15.77
CA GLU A 94 33.96 31.76 15.44
C GLU A 94 34.54 31.44 14.06
N TYR A 95 35.31 30.34 13.98
CA TYR A 95 35.85 29.79 12.73
C TYR A 95 35.19 28.44 12.43
N VAL A 96 34.59 28.30 11.24
CA VAL A 96 33.97 27.06 10.77
C VAL A 96 34.69 26.56 9.52
N LYS A 97 35.28 25.36 9.59
CA LYS A 97 35.92 24.71 8.44
C LYS A 97 34.85 24.07 7.56
N ASN A 98 34.76 24.49 6.30
CA ASN A 98 33.87 23.87 5.32
C ASN A 98 34.65 23.60 4.02
N ASN A 99 34.69 22.35 3.57
CA ASN A 99 35.41 21.91 2.36
C ASN A 99 36.89 22.34 2.27
N GLY A 100 37.62 22.31 3.39
CA GLY A 100 39.05 22.64 3.40
C GLY A 100 39.37 24.14 3.35
N GLN A 101 38.36 25.01 3.46
CA GLN A 101 38.53 26.45 3.61
C GLN A 101 38.05 26.91 5.00
N LEU A 102 38.82 27.80 5.62
CA LEU A 102 38.47 28.47 6.86
C LEU A 102 37.43 29.56 6.59
N ASN A 103 36.23 29.46 7.17
CA ASN A 103 35.21 30.52 7.10
C ASN A 103 35.08 31.19 8.48
N CYS A 104 34.97 32.51 8.48
CA CYS A 104 34.81 33.32 9.69
C CYS A 104 33.35 33.77 9.85
N ILE A 105 32.81 33.73 11.07
CA ILE A 105 31.48 34.25 11.40
C ILE A 105 31.64 35.52 12.25
N LEU A 106 31.14 36.65 11.74
CA LEU A 106 31.05 37.93 12.46
C LEU A 106 29.69 38.05 13.17
N THR A 107 29.69 38.53 14.42
CA THR A 107 28.48 38.64 15.25
C THR A 107 28.27 40.08 15.74
N SER A 108 27.68 40.97 14.91
CA SER A 108 27.03 42.20 15.42
C SER A 108 26.05 42.82 14.41
N PHE A 109 24.97 43.42 14.95
CA PHE A 109 23.72 43.80 14.27
C PHE A 109 23.60 45.31 13.97
N LEU A 110 22.77 45.61 12.97
CA LEU A 110 22.14 46.87 12.53
C LEU A 110 22.21 48.11 13.45
N LYS A 111 22.58 49.26 12.83
CA LYS A 111 22.28 50.61 13.33
C LYS A 111 21.49 51.39 12.27
N THR A 112 20.26 51.78 12.61
CA THR A 112 19.33 52.54 11.77
C THR A 112 19.79 53.99 11.60
N TYR A 113 19.80 54.52 10.37
CA TYR A 113 19.81 55.96 10.11
C TYR A 113 18.62 56.33 9.24
N GLN A 114 17.88 57.35 9.67
CA GLN A 114 16.84 58.00 8.87
C GLN A 114 17.49 58.98 7.88
N GLU A 115 16.82 59.11 6.73
CA GLU A 115 17.08 59.98 5.57
C GLU A 115 17.97 59.36 4.48
N ASN A 116 17.29 59.00 3.37
CA ASN A 116 17.73 58.22 2.19
C ASN A 116 17.97 56.72 2.46
N LEU A 117 16.92 55.93 2.18
CA LEU A 117 16.87 54.49 2.48
C LEU A 117 17.73 53.68 1.49
N ILE A 118 19.01 53.50 1.82
CA ILE A 118 19.85 52.40 1.28
C ILE A 118 19.83 51.30 2.35
N ILE A 119 19.10 50.21 2.12
CA ILE A 119 19.20 49.03 2.99
C ILE A 119 20.47 48.28 2.58
N GLN A 120 21.51 48.43 3.39
CA GLN A 120 22.75 47.66 3.25
C GLN A 120 22.70 46.49 4.22
N GLU A 121 22.32 45.31 3.74
CA GLU A 121 22.41 44.08 4.52
C GLU A 121 23.76 43.41 4.23
N ILE A 122 24.67 43.44 5.21
CA ILE A 122 25.98 42.82 5.12
C ILE A 122 25.88 41.45 5.80
N TRP A 123 25.77 40.40 4.98
CA TRP A 123 26.06 39.04 5.43
C TRP A 123 27.59 38.83 5.43
N PRO A 124 28.16 37.86 6.18
CA PRO A 124 29.60 37.78 6.45
C PRO A 124 30.53 37.55 5.25
N ASN A 125 30.08 37.76 4.00
CA ASN A 125 30.89 37.84 2.77
C ASN A 125 30.19 38.57 1.59
N LYS A 126 29.22 39.48 1.80
CA LYS A 126 28.43 40.06 0.68
C LYS A 126 28.05 41.54 0.86
N LYS A 127 28.01 42.27 -0.26
CA LYS A 127 27.43 43.62 -0.39
C LYS A 127 26.22 43.55 -1.31
N ILE A 128 25.02 43.82 -0.79
CA ILE A 128 23.80 43.99 -1.59
C ILE A 128 23.56 45.49 -1.74
N ILE A 129 23.34 45.97 -2.96
CA ILE A 129 23.00 47.38 -3.25
C ILE A 129 21.62 47.37 -3.90
N TYR A 130 20.64 48.01 -3.28
CA TYR A 130 19.36 48.31 -3.89
C TYR A 130 19.43 49.68 -4.56
N SER A 131 19.01 49.78 -5.81
CA SER A 131 18.78 51.05 -6.50
C SER A 131 17.28 51.19 -6.76
N TYR A 132 16.66 52.17 -6.11
CA TYR A 132 15.26 52.52 -6.32
C TYR A 132 15.17 53.52 -7.47
N ASP A 133 15.28 53.04 -8.71
CA ASP A 133 14.93 53.82 -9.89
C ASP A 133 14.36 52.89 -10.97
N ASN A 134 13.03 53.01 -11.15
CA ASN A 134 12.08 52.55 -12.19
C ASN A 134 12.50 51.74 -13.43
N GLN A 135 13.58 50.98 -13.44
CA GLN A 135 13.87 49.95 -14.43
C GLN A 135 14.40 48.69 -13.73
N GLU A 136 13.87 47.55 -14.15
CA GLU A 136 14.02 46.21 -13.55
C GLU A 136 15.31 45.98 -12.75
N PRO A 137 15.24 45.54 -11.48
CA PRO A 137 16.43 45.16 -10.74
C PRO A 137 16.95 43.81 -11.28
N LEU A 138 17.97 43.88 -12.14
CA LEU A 138 18.82 42.74 -12.48
C LEU A 138 19.89 42.61 -11.39
N ILE A 139 19.63 41.77 -10.40
CA ILE A 139 20.65 41.38 -9.41
C ILE A 139 21.50 40.28 -10.04
N THR A 140 22.61 40.67 -10.66
CA THR A 140 23.68 39.75 -11.06
C THR A 140 24.87 39.94 -10.14
N ASN A 141 25.18 38.96 -9.27
CA ASN A 141 26.58 38.55 -9.07
C ASN A 141 26.81 37.28 -8.22
N LEU A 142 27.83 36.53 -8.67
CA LEU A 142 28.84 35.79 -7.88
C LEU A 142 28.41 34.66 -6.93
N LEU A 143 27.25 34.06 -7.14
CA LEU A 143 27.18 32.60 -7.12
C LEU A 143 26.97 32.26 -8.58
N GLY A 144 28.02 31.80 -9.26
CA GLY A 144 27.90 31.42 -10.67
C GLY A 144 26.65 30.55 -10.78
N ASN A 145 25.59 31.11 -11.42
CA ASN A 145 24.32 30.47 -11.75
C ASN A 145 23.03 30.77 -10.94
N ILE A 146 22.87 31.93 -10.29
CA ILE A 146 21.54 32.34 -9.71
C ILE A 146 21.12 33.72 -10.22
N ILE A 147 19.92 33.82 -10.82
CA ILE A 147 19.34 35.09 -11.31
C ILE A 147 18.18 35.48 -10.40
N LEU A 148 18.41 36.39 -9.46
CA LEU A 148 17.36 36.92 -8.61
C LEU A 148 16.53 37.93 -9.42
N ARG A 149 15.34 37.52 -9.87
CA ARG A 149 14.34 38.43 -10.46
C ARG A 149 13.30 38.78 -9.42
N TYR A 150 13.24 40.05 -9.02
CA TYR A 150 12.13 40.57 -8.23
C TYR A 150 10.99 40.95 -9.17
N GLU A 151 9.90 40.18 -9.13
CA GLU A 151 8.65 40.57 -9.78
C GLU A 151 7.69 41.11 -8.71
N PRO A 152 7.60 42.44 -8.51
CA PRO A 152 6.58 43.02 -7.66
C PRO A 152 5.23 42.73 -8.32
N LYS A 153 4.47 41.78 -7.76
CA LYS A 153 3.08 41.61 -8.15
C LYS A 153 2.33 42.89 -7.77
N ASN A 154 1.45 43.38 -8.64
CA ASN A 154 0.74 44.66 -8.59
C ASN A 154 -0.20 44.87 -7.36
N ASN A 155 -0.02 44.14 -6.26
CA ASN A 155 -0.80 44.25 -5.05
C ASN A 155 0.13 44.46 -3.84
N PRO A 156 0.14 45.65 -3.21
CA PRO A 156 1.00 45.97 -2.06
C PRO A 156 0.74 45.12 -0.81
N SER A 157 -0.27 44.25 -0.85
CA SER A 157 -0.59 43.28 0.21
C SER A 157 0.15 41.95 0.08
N GLN A 158 0.91 41.72 -1.00
CA GLN A 158 1.59 40.44 -1.24
C GLN A 158 2.99 40.39 -0.62
N THR A 159 3.16 39.46 0.31
CA THR A 159 4.37 39.25 1.12
C THR A 159 5.36 38.25 0.49
N LEU A 160 5.16 37.86 -0.78
CA LEU A 160 5.90 36.78 -1.44
C LEU A 160 6.89 37.32 -2.48
N LEU A 161 8.14 36.86 -2.37
CA LEU A 161 9.25 37.07 -3.29
C LEU A 161 9.47 35.81 -4.13
N THR A 162 9.43 35.91 -5.46
CA THR A 162 9.82 34.80 -6.35
C THR A 162 11.31 34.88 -6.69
N ILE A 163 12.05 33.80 -6.51
CA ILE A 163 13.49 33.67 -6.79
C ILE A 163 13.65 32.59 -7.87
N SER A 164 14.30 32.93 -8.99
CA SER A 164 14.58 31.95 -10.06
C SER A 164 16.03 31.50 -10.00
N ILE A 165 16.24 30.19 -9.92
CA ILE A 165 17.57 29.55 -9.89
C ILE A 165 17.80 28.87 -11.23
N GLN A 166 19.06 28.67 -11.64
CA GLN A 166 19.34 27.88 -12.84
C GLN A 166 18.70 26.49 -12.80
N ASN A 167 18.44 25.96 -13.99
CA ASN A 167 17.66 24.75 -14.27
C ASN A 167 16.14 24.91 -14.13
N ASN A 168 15.57 26.12 -14.21
CA ASN A 168 14.11 26.36 -14.11
C ASN A 168 13.53 25.99 -12.73
N THR A 169 14.31 26.15 -11.66
CA THR A 169 13.77 26.05 -10.30
C THR A 169 13.30 27.43 -9.87
N HIS A 170 12.06 27.56 -9.42
CA HIS A 170 11.52 28.81 -8.86
C HIS A 170 11.20 28.62 -7.38
N ILE A 171 11.58 29.55 -6.53
CA ILE A 171 11.30 29.53 -5.09
C ILE A 171 10.43 30.74 -4.75
N GLU A 172 9.29 30.52 -4.11
CA GLU A 172 8.55 31.60 -3.46
C GLU A 172 8.94 31.67 -1.99
N TYR A 173 9.37 32.86 -1.56
CA TYR A 173 9.86 33.16 -0.22
C TYR A 173 8.97 34.22 0.42
N ASP A 174 8.47 33.96 1.62
CA ASP A 174 7.70 34.93 2.39
C ASP A 174 8.65 35.76 3.27
N TYR A 175 8.85 37.03 2.90
CA TYR A 175 9.80 37.89 3.60
C TYR A 175 9.26 38.38 4.95
N THR A 176 7.97 38.25 5.23
CA THR A 176 7.41 38.64 6.54
C THR A 176 7.68 37.58 7.61
N THR A 177 7.60 36.31 7.22
CA THR A 177 7.91 35.18 8.10
C THR A 177 9.37 34.74 8.02
N GLY A 178 10.08 35.15 6.97
CA GLY A 178 11.46 34.78 6.71
C GLY A 178 11.62 33.35 6.19
N ASN A 179 10.54 32.71 5.72
CA ASN A 179 10.50 31.30 5.37
C ASN A 179 10.16 31.07 3.88
N ILE A 180 10.59 29.91 3.36
CA ILE A 180 10.18 29.46 2.02
C ILE A 180 8.71 29.06 2.08
N SER A 181 7.89 29.54 1.13
CA SER A 181 6.49 29.12 1.00
C SER A 181 6.34 28.00 -0.02
N ARG A 182 6.99 28.11 -1.20
CA ARG A 182 6.87 27.13 -2.29
C ARG A 182 8.17 26.97 -3.08
N ILE A 183 8.38 25.80 -3.66
CA ILE A 183 9.45 25.50 -4.63
C ILE A 183 8.82 24.81 -5.83
N PHE A 184 9.08 25.35 -7.02
CA PHE A 184 8.73 24.78 -8.32
C PHE A 184 9.99 24.14 -8.89
N TRP A 185 10.01 22.82 -8.94
CA TRP A 185 11.15 22.05 -9.40
C TRP A 185 11.16 21.89 -10.92
N PRO A 186 12.33 21.63 -11.54
CA PRO A 186 12.48 21.53 -12.99
C PRO A 186 11.70 20.34 -13.60
N ASN A 187 11.48 19.31 -12.79
CA ASN A 187 10.73 18.12 -13.17
C ASN A 187 9.21 18.31 -13.09
N GLY A 188 8.72 19.51 -12.76
CA GLY A 188 7.30 19.83 -12.63
C GLY A 188 6.70 19.55 -11.26
N ILE A 189 7.50 19.12 -10.27
CA ILE A 189 7.04 18.99 -8.88
C ILE A 189 6.88 20.38 -8.27
N ILE A 190 5.81 20.60 -7.50
CA ILE A 190 5.61 21.81 -6.70
C ILE A 190 5.59 21.42 -5.22
N SER A 191 6.59 21.82 -4.45
CA SER A 191 6.66 21.60 -3.01
C SER A 191 6.18 22.84 -2.26
N GLN A 192 5.29 22.69 -1.29
CA GLN A 192 4.76 23.78 -0.45
C GLN A 192 5.12 23.57 1.00
N TYR A 193 5.46 24.64 1.70
CA TYR A 193 6.01 24.62 3.05
C TYR A 193 5.17 25.46 3.99
N HIS A 194 5.11 25.05 5.26
CA HIS A 194 4.37 25.75 6.29
C HIS A 194 5.06 27.10 6.62
N PRO A 195 4.32 28.21 6.66
CA PRO A 195 4.90 29.56 6.70
C PRO A 195 5.67 29.88 7.98
N GLN A 196 5.44 29.15 9.08
CA GLN A 196 6.06 29.47 10.37
C GLN A 196 7.28 28.59 10.72
N ASN A 197 7.39 27.40 10.15
CA ASN A 197 8.40 26.41 10.56
C ASN A 197 9.09 25.71 9.38
N SER A 198 8.81 26.12 8.14
CA SER A 198 9.45 25.60 6.92
C SER A 198 9.34 24.07 6.75
N LEU A 199 8.35 23.43 7.38
CA LEU A 199 8.07 22.01 7.16
C LEU A 199 7.33 21.81 5.84
N LEU A 200 7.69 20.81 5.05
CA LEU A 200 7.04 20.47 3.79
C LEU A 200 5.60 20.01 4.07
N THR A 201 4.60 20.77 3.65
CA THR A 201 3.18 20.46 3.92
C THR A 201 2.48 19.81 2.74
N GLN A 202 2.92 20.10 1.51
CA GLN A 202 2.30 19.55 0.32
C GLN A 202 3.31 19.37 -0.80
N GLU A 203 3.14 18.35 -1.64
CA GLU A 203 3.75 18.26 -2.97
C GLU A 203 2.68 18.03 -4.02
N ILE A 204 2.83 18.65 -5.19
CA ILE A 204 2.02 18.38 -6.37
C ILE A 204 2.97 17.81 -7.41
N LEU A 205 2.76 16.55 -7.79
CA LEU A 205 3.56 15.85 -8.79
C LEU A 205 3.13 16.22 -10.22
N PRO A 206 3.95 15.93 -11.25
CA PRO A 206 3.64 16.28 -12.64
C PRO A 206 2.38 15.62 -13.18
N ASN A 207 2.05 14.44 -12.66
CA ASN A 207 0.81 13.73 -12.98
C ASN A 207 -0.41 14.28 -12.22
N GLN A 208 -0.29 15.40 -11.51
CA GLN A 208 -1.31 16.02 -10.65
C GLN A 208 -1.64 15.26 -9.36
N THR A 209 -0.91 14.19 -9.03
CA THR A 209 -1.00 13.57 -7.70
C THR A 209 -0.58 14.59 -6.64
N LYS A 210 -1.41 14.77 -5.62
CA LYS A 210 -1.12 15.64 -4.47
C LYS A 210 -0.68 14.79 -3.29
N ARG A 211 0.39 15.18 -2.62
CA ARG A 211 0.87 14.59 -1.37
C ARG A 211 0.76 15.62 -0.27
N GLU A 212 0.08 15.31 0.81
CA GLU A 212 -0.09 16.17 1.98
C GLU A 212 0.61 15.54 3.18
N TYR A 213 1.41 16.33 3.87
CA TYR A 213 2.24 15.90 4.98
C TYR A 213 1.70 16.51 6.26
N HIS A 214 1.30 15.66 7.20
CA HIS A 214 0.78 16.07 8.50
C HIS A 214 1.80 15.72 9.58
N TYR A 215 2.19 16.74 10.33
CA TYR A 215 3.11 16.63 11.45
C TYR A 215 2.37 16.75 12.77
N ASP A 216 2.71 15.90 13.73
CA ASP A 216 2.17 15.95 15.09
C ASP A 216 2.83 17.09 15.87
N ALA A 217 2.06 18.15 16.16
CA ALA A 217 2.55 19.35 16.82
C ALA A 217 3.25 19.06 18.17
N GLN A 218 2.80 18.05 18.93
CA GLN A 218 3.39 17.72 20.23
C GLN A 218 4.79 17.09 20.11
N LYS A 219 5.11 16.46 18.97
CA LYS A 219 6.45 15.90 18.71
C LYS A 219 7.43 16.92 18.17
N ILE A 220 6.94 18.03 17.60
CA ILE A 220 7.78 19.09 17.05
C ILE A 220 8.55 19.82 18.15
N ASP A 221 7.95 20.03 19.33
CA ASP A 221 8.62 20.70 20.46
C ASP A 221 9.80 19.91 21.03
N ASN A 222 9.71 18.56 21.03
CA ASN A 222 10.80 17.70 21.49
C ASN A 222 11.98 17.63 20.51
N LEU A 223 11.78 17.93 19.21
CA LEU A 223 12.85 17.95 18.21
C LEU A 223 13.84 19.11 18.42
N ARG A 224 13.41 20.21 19.04
CA ARG A 224 14.32 21.31 19.44
C ARG A 224 15.28 20.90 20.56
N ASN A 225 14.92 19.90 21.35
CA ASN A 225 15.67 19.43 22.52
C ASN A 225 16.32 18.04 22.31
N ARG A 226 17.29 17.96 21.41
CA ARG A 226 18.38 16.94 21.36
C ARG A 226 18.04 15.43 21.42
N GLN A 227 16.86 14.96 21.01
CA GLN A 227 16.71 13.57 20.56
C GLN A 227 15.94 13.52 19.24
N LYS A 228 16.65 13.13 18.19
CA LYS A 228 16.19 13.08 16.79
C LYS A 228 15.26 11.87 16.59
N VAL A 229 14.12 11.84 17.27
CA VAL A 229 13.04 10.90 16.95
C VAL A 229 12.35 11.47 15.72
N ILE A 230 12.75 11.00 14.54
CA ILE A 230 12.08 11.31 13.28
C ILE A 230 10.70 10.65 13.37
N SER A 231 9.70 11.39 13.85
CA SER A 231 8.31 11.00 13.63
C SER A 231 8.07 11.17 12.13
N SER A 232 8.07 10.07 11.39
CA SER A 232 7.67 10.08 9.99
C SER A 232 6.30 10.78 9.90
N PRO A 233 6.17 11.83 9.06
CA PRO A 233 4.91 12.51 8.91
C PRO A 233 3.84 11.54 8.40
N PHE A 234 2.61 11.74 8.84
CA PHE A 234 1.49 11.09 8.18
C PHE A 234 1.39 11.68 6.78
N LEU A 235 1.44 10.84 5.77
CA LEU A 235 1.36 11.26 4.38
C LEU A 235 -0.01 10.85 3.82
N THR A 236 -0.70 11.79 3.21
CA THR A 236 -1.91 11.54 2.42
C THR A 236 -1.58 11.79 0.96
N GLU A 237 -1.77 10.81 0.08
CA GLU A 237 -1.59 10.94 -1.36
C GLU A 237 -2.95 10.90 -2.05
N ILE A 238 -3.29 11.91 -2.85
CA ILE A 238 -4.53 12.00 -3.61
C ILE A 238 -4.16 11.94 -5.10
N THR A 239 -4.57 10.88 -5.78
CA THR A 239 -4.30 10.68 -7.20
C THR A 239 -5.34 11.40 -8.07
N PRO A 240 -5.08 11.60 -9.39
CA PRO A 240 -6.01 12.29 -10.29
C PRO A 240 -7.36 11.60 -10.47
N ASP A 241 -7.38 10.27 -10.34
CA ASP A 241 -8.58 9.44 -10.37
C ASP A 241 -9.35 9.44 -9.03
N GLY A 242 -8.88 10.21 -8.04
CA GLY A 242 -9.58 10.41 -6.77
C GLY A 242 -9.27 9.36 -5.70
N ILE A 243 -8.29 8.48 -5.91
CA ILE A 243 -7.84 7.56 -4.87
C ILE A 243 -7.10 8.36 -3.80
N THR A 244 -7.54 8.23 -2.56
CA THR A 244 -6.84 8.83 -1.41
C THR A 244 -6.11 7.76 -0.63
N LYS A 245 -4.78 7.77 -0.64
CA LYS A 245 -3.92 6.86 0.09
C LYS A 245 -3.43 7.53 1.36
N LYS A 246 -3.40 6.80 2.46
CA LYS A 246 -2.81 7.27 3.72
C LYS A 246 -1.64 6.38 4.09
N TYR A 247 -0.61 7.02 4.62
CA TYR A 247 0.64 6.41 5.04
C TYR A 247 0.98 6.91 6.43
N GLN A 248 1.46 6.00 7.28
CA GLN A 248 2.10 6.38 8.54
C GLN A 248 3.60 6.08 8.47
N LEU A 249 3.95 4.82 8.21
CA LEU A 249 5.29 4.38 7.82
C LEU A 249 5.26 3.64 6.48
N TYR A 250 4.20 2.88 6.28
CA TYR A 250 3.81 2.19 5.06
C TYR A 250 2.37 2.56 4.74
N LEU A 251 1.92 2.20 3.54
CA LEU A 251 0.53 2.35 3.12
C LEU A 251 -0.37 1.58 4.10
N ASN A 252 -1.23 2.30 4.82
CA ASN A 252 -2.13 1.69 5.80
C ASN A 252 -3.59 1.75 5.36
N GLN A 253 -3.96 2.70 4.50
CA GLN A 253 -5.33 2.86 4.05
C GLN A 253 -5.40 3.44 2.63
N GLU A 254 -6.38 3.03 1.84
CA GLU A 254 -6.81 3.69 0.60
C GLU A 254 -8.32 3.94 0.64
N LEU A 255 -8.77 5.07 0.11
CA LEU A 255 -10.16 5.36 -0.21
C LEU A 255 -10.26 5.36 -1.74
N LEU A 256 -11.00 4.39 -2.27
CA LEU A 256 -11.19 4.21 -3.71
C LEU A 256 -12.28 5.15 -4.25
N PRO A 257 -12.35 5.38 -5.57
CA PRO A 257 -13.28 6.36 -6.15
C PRO A 257 -14.76 5.98 -5.96
N ASN A 258 -15.04 4.69 -5.77
CA ASN A 258 -16.38 4.17 -5.45
C ASN A 258 -16.72 4.22 -3.95
N GLY A 259 -15.88 4.87 -3.13
CA GLY A 259 -16.08 5.03 -1.69
C GLY A 259 -15.63 3.84 -0.84
N ILE A 260 -15.13 2.76 -1.44
CA ILE A 260 -14.58 1.62 -0.69
C ILE A 260 -13.38 2.08 0.11
N ILE A 261 -13.37 1.73 1.39
CA ILE A 261 -12.23 1.91 2.28
C ILE A 261 -11.42 0.62 2.31
N ARG A 262 -10.19 0.67 1.80
CA ARG A 262 -9.22 -0.43 1.87
C ARG A 262 -8.25 -0.19 3.02
N THR A 263 -8.11 -1.14 3.93
CA THR A 263 -7.16 -1.08 5.05
C THR A 263 -6.13 -2.19 4.93
N TYR A 264 -4.85 -1.85 5.03
CA TYR A 264 -3.75 -2.79 4.87
C TYR A 264 -3.23 -3.29 6.21
N HIS A 265 -3.08 -4.60 6.30
CA HIS A 265 -2.44 -5.31 7.41
C HIS A 265 -1.21 -6.07 6.89
N SER A 266 -0.47 -6.72 7.79
CA SER A 266 0.80 -7.37 7.42
C SER A 266 0.64 -8.50 6.40
N ASN A 267 -0.46 -9.25 6.45
CA ASN A 267 -0.68 -10.45 5.64
C ASN A 267 -1.95 -10.39 4.77
N PHE A 268 -2.79 -9.39 4.99
CA PHE A 268 -4.06 -9.24 4.30
C PHE A 268 -4.42 -7.76 4.16
N PHE A 269 -5.38 -7.45 3.31
CA PHE A 269 -6.06 -6.16 3.34
C PHE A 269 -7.57 -6.37 3.41
N THR A 270 -8.26 -5.39 3.96
CA THR A 270 -9.72 -5.40 4.07
C THR A 270 -10.33 -4.32 3.22
N ASP A 271 -11.40 -4.64 2.50
CA ASP A 271 -12.24 -3.67 1.79
C ASP A 271 -13.58 -3.57 2.49
N ILE A 272 -13.99 -2.36 2.83
CA ILE A 272 -15.29 -2.07 3.46
C ILE A 272 -16.14 -1.24 2.49
N SER A 273 -17.29 -1.80 2.09
CA SER A 273 -18.30 -1.09 1.30
C SER A 273 -19.03 -0.08 2.20
N PRO A 274 -19.10 1.22 1.83
CA PRO A 274 -19.78 2.23 2.65
C PRO A 274 -21.31 2.12 2.63
N ILE A 275 -21.89 1.45 1.62
CA ILE A 275 -23.35 1.32 1.45
C ILE A 275 -23.87 0.20 2.34
N ASP A 276 -23.26 -0.98 2.21
CA ASP A 276 -23.76 -2.17 2.87
C ASP A 276 -22.99 -2.56 4.12
N ASN A 277 -21.85 -1.95 4.46
CA ASN A 277 -20.97 -2.42 5.54
C ASN A 277 -20.52 -3.88 5.38
N ILE A 278 -20.44 -4.37 4.14
CA ILE A 278 -19.80 -5.66 3.83
C ILE A 278 -18.29 -5.47 3.96
N LEU A 279 -17.66 -6.29 4.81
CA LEU A 279 -16.21 -6.35 4.96
C LEU A 279 -15.67 -7.55 4.18
N LYS A 280 -14.67 -7.32 3.35
CA LYS A 280 -13.98 -8.36 2.59
C LYS A 280 -12.54 -8.40 3.01
N GLU A 281 -11.98 -9.58 3.16
CA GLU A 281 -10.57 -9.77 3.45
C GLU A 281 -9.92 -10.49 2.28
N TYR A 282 -8.75 -10.01 1.89
CA TYR A 282 -7.98 -10.54 0.79
C TYR A 282 -6.55 -10.83 1.24
N ASP A 283 -5.99 -11.92 0.74
CA ASP A 283 -4.58 -12.21 0.96
C ASP A 283 -3.72 -11.16 0.23
N ILE A 284 -2.73 -10.61 0.92
CA ILE A 284 -1.97 -9.48 0.37
C ILE A 284 -1.07 -9.88 -0.81
N ASN A 285 -0.66 -11.15 -0.88
CA ASN A 285 0.30 -11.64 -1.88
C ASN A 285 -0.41 -12.11 -3.15
N THR A 286 -1.45 -12.93 -2.99
CA THR A 286 -2.22 -13.54 -4.07
C THR A 286 -3.39 -12.68 -4.54
N LYS A 287 -3.81 -11.70 -3.73
CA LYS A 287 -5.02 -10.89 -3.93
C LYS A 287 -6.32 -11.72 -3.97
N LYS A 288 -6.26 -13.01 -3.59
CA LYS A 288 -7.42 -13.89 -3.53
C LYS A 288 -8.28 -13.56 -2.31
N LEU A 289 -9.60 -13.63 -2.49
CA LEU A 289 -10.58 -13.42 -1.43
C LEU A 289 -10.45 -14.50 -0.36
N MET A 290 -10.32 -14.10 0.89
CA MET A 290 -10.22 -14.99 2.05
C MET A 290 -11.56 -15.14 2.77
N GLN A 291 -12.22 -14.01 3.02
CA GLN A 291 -13.52 -14.00 3.70
C GLN A 291 -14.37 -12.78 3.32
N VAL A 292 -15.68 -12.94 3.48
CA VAL A 292 -16.68 -11.90 3.38
C VAL A 292 -17.54 -11.93 4.64
N VAL A 293 -17.62 -10.81 5.34
CA VAL A 293 -18.47 -10.60 6.51
C VAL A 293 -19.64 -9.71 6.10
N PHE A 294 -20.85 -10.25 6.23
CA PHE A 294 -22.09 -9.56 5.92
C PHE A 294 -22.66 -8.83 7.14
N PRO A 295 -23.49 -7.80 6.95
CA PRO A 295 -24.06 -7.00 8.05
C PRO A 295 -24.97 -7.79 8.98
N ASN A 296 -25.61 -8.83 8.45
CA ASN A 296 -26.43 -9.74 9.23
C ASN A 296 -25.60 -10.65 10.14
N GLY A 297 -24.26 -10.63 10.03
CA GLY A 297 -23.34 -11.49 10.78
C GLY A 297 -22.98 -12.80 10.08
N LEU A 298 -23.48 -13.05 8.87
CA LEU A 298 -23.05 -14.18 8.05
C LEU A 298 -21.59 -13.96 7.64
N ILE A 299 -20.77 -15.01 7.73
CA ILE A 299 -19.37 -14.98 7.27
C ILE A 299 -19.19 -16.11 6.26
N LYS A 300 -18.73 -15.78 5.06
CA LYS A 300 -18.32 -16.77 4.05
C LYS A 300 -16.79 -16.76 3.95
N LYS A 301 -16.15 -17.92 4.07
CA LYS A 301 -14.70 -18.09 3.92
C LYS A 301 -14.39 -18.92 2.69
N TYR A 302 -13.31 -18.55 2.02
CA TYR A 302 -12.91 -19.09 0.74
C TYR A 302 -11.53 -19.72 0.81
N SER A 303 -11.31 -20.73 -0.03
CA SER A 303 -10.03 -21.39 -0.19
C SER A 303 -9.07 -20.49 -0.97
N LEU A 304 -7.89 -20.23 -0.40
CA LEU A 304 -6.83 -19.51 -1.11
C LEU A 304 -6.26 -20.27 -2.31
N PHE A 305 -6.43 -21.60 -2.34
CA PHE A 305 -5.90 -22.41 -3.43
C PHE A 305 -6.68 -22.18 -4.72
N ASN A 306 -8.01 -22.23 -4.65
CA ASN A 306 -8.90 -22.28 -5.82
C ASN A 306 -10.08 -21.31 -5.76
N GLY A 307 -10.19 -20.46 -4.73
CA GLY A 307 -11.25 -19.44 -4.62
C GLY A 307 -12.63 -19.96 -4.24
N HIS A 308 -12.80 -21.29 -4.10
CA HIS A 308 -14.08 -21.91 -3.79
C HIS A 308 -14.50 -21.70 -2.33
N LEU A 309 -15.81 -21.77 -2.09
CA LEU A 309 -16.40 -21.63 -0.76
C LEU A 309 -15.94 -22.81 0.12
N LYS A 310 -15.35 -22.48 1.26
CA LYS A 310 -14.87 -23.48 2.23
C LYS A 310 -15.77 -23.55 3.46
N GLN A 311 -16.31 -22.42 3.90
CA GLN A 311 -17.07 -22.36 5.14
C GLN A 311 -18.09 -21.22 5.11
N GLU A 312 -19.26 -21.47 5.69
CA GLU A 312 -20.25 -20.43 6.03
C GLU A 312 -20.49 -20.46 7.54
N ILE A 313 -20.47 -19.29 8.18
CA ILE A 313 -20.75 -19.13 9.61
C ILE A 313 -21.96 -18.20 9.72
N PHE A 314 -23.06 -18.74 10.21
CA PHE A 314 -24.33 -18.03 10.30
C PHE A 314 -24.41 -17.22 11.61
N PRO A 315 -25.28 -16.20 11.67
CA PRO A 315 -25.43 -15.35 12.86
C PRO A 315 -25.89 -16.13 14.10
N ASN A 316 -26.65 -17.22 13.89
CA ASN A 316 -27.07 -18.14 14.93
C ASN A 316 -25.95 -19.07 15.41
N ARG A 317 -24.71 -18.92 14.93
CA ARG A 317 -23.53 -19.77 15.18
C ARG A 317 -23.57 -21.16 14.53
N MET A 318 -24.52 -21.40 13.63
CA MET A 318 -24.44 -22.58 12.76
C MET A 318 -23.26 -22.42 11.79
N ILE A 319 -22.51 -23.48 11.55
CA ILE A 319 -21.39 -23.50 10.60
C ILE A 319 -21.66 -24.57 9.54
N LYS A 320 -21.41 -24.25 8.28
CA LYS A 320 -21.37 -25.21 7.18
C LYS A 320 -19.97 -25.28 6.63
N GLU A 321 -19.42 -26.48 6.48
CA GLU A 321 -18.11 -26.73 5.90
C GLU A 321 -18.26 -27.45 4.57
N TYR A 322 -17.51 -26.98 3.57
CA TYR A 322 -17.62 -27.44 2.19
C TYR A 322 -16.28 -28.00 1.72
N ASN A 323 -16.35 -28.98 0.81
CA ASN A 323 -15.21 -29.43 0.05
C ASN A 323 -14.87 -28.35 -0.98
N PRO A 324 -13.70 -27.68 -0.88
CA PRO A 324 -13.38 -26.59 -1.80
C PRO A 324 -13.12 -27.05 -3.23
N PHE A 325 -12.99 -28.36 -3.51
CA PHE A 325 -12.77 -28.86 -4.87
C PHE A 325 -14.05 -29.25 -5.60
N GLN A 326 -15.13 -29.50 -4.87
CA GLN A 326 -16.38 -30.00 -5.42
C GLN A 326 -17.59 -29.13 -5.05
N ASP A 327 -17.40 -28.12 -4.20
CA ASP A 327 -18.46 -27.30 -3.61
C ASP A 327 -19.55 -28.12 -2.91
N THR A 328 -19.16 -29.27 -2.34
CA THR A 328 -20.06 -30.21 -1.66
C THR A 328 -20.06 -29.98 -0.16
N LEU A 329 -21.24 -30.03 0.48
CA LEU A 329 -21.36 -29.88 1.94
C LEU A 329 -20.80 -31.13 2.63
N LEU A 330 -19.86 -30.93 3.55
CA LEU A 330 -19.18 -32.00 4.31
C LEU A 330 -19.70 -32.12 5.74
N GLU A 331 -19.85 -30.98 6.42
CA GLU A 331 -20.26 -30.92 7.83
C GLU A 331 -21.15 -29.72 8.08
N GLU A 332 -22.21 -29.90 8.88
CA GLU A 332 -22.93 -28.81 9.54
C GLU A 332 -22.68 -28.89 11.05
N ILE A 333 -22.28 -27.79 11.67
CA ILE A 333 -22.12 -27.67 13.12
C ILE A 333 -23.24 -26.75 13.62
N MET A 334 -24.10 -27.32 14.45
CA MET A 334 -25.23 -26.62 15.07
C MET A 334 -24.76 -25.77 16.27
N PRO A 335 -25.55 -24.77 16.70
CA PRO A 335 -25.17 -23.88 17.81
C PRO A 335 -24.99 -24.58 19.15
N ASP A 336 -25.64 -25.72 19.35
CA ASP A 336 -25.54 -26.59 20.54
C ASP A 336 -24.26 -27.46 20.53
N GLY A 337 -23.47 -27.42 19.45
CA GLY A 337 -22.29 -28.23 19.22
C GLY A 337 -22.56 -29.56 18.50
N THR A 338 -23.81 -29.88 18.17
CA THR A 338 -24.15 -31.07 17.39
C THR A 338 -23.60 -30.94 15.98
N LYS A 339 -22.93 -31.99 15.47
CA LYS A 339 -22.37 -32.05 14.13
C LYS A 339 -23.14 -33.03 13.27
N LYS A 340 -23.44 -32.65 12.03
CA LYS A 340 -23.99 -33.51 10.99
C LYS A 340 -22.93 -33.68 9.91
N LYS A 341 -22.51 -34.91 9.63
CA LYS A 341 -21.57 -35.21 8.56
C LYS A 341 -22.29 -35.78 7.36
N TYR A 342 -21.81 -35.42 6.20
CA TYR A 342 -22.36 -35.81 4.92
C TYR A 342 -21.33 -36.64 4.18
N ASP A 343 -21.82 -37.62 3.43
CA ASP A 343 -21.02 -38.43 2.53
C ASP A 343 -20.64 -37.59 1.29
N GLU A 344 -19.36 -37.57 0.92
CA GLU A 344 -18.86 -36.67 -0.13
C GLU A 344 -19.42 -37.00 -1.51
N GLU A 345 -19.64 -38.29 -1.80
CA GLU A 345 -20.09 -38.75 -3.12
C GLU A 345 -21.62 -38.64 -3.27
N THR A 346 -22.36 -38.99 -2.21
CA THR A 346 -23.81 -39.05 -2.25
C THR A 346 -24.50 -37.79 -1.74
N HIS A 347 -23.78 -36.93 -1.02
CA HIS A 347 -24.28 -35.73 -0.32
C HIS A 347 -25.37 -36.05 0.71
N ILE A 348 -25.43 -37.29 1.17
CA ILE A 348 -26.41 -37.78 2.13
C ILE A 348 -25.80 -37.78 3.53
N LEU A 349 -26.62 -37.41 4.53
CA LEU A 349 -26.24 -37.47 5.94
C LEU A 349 -25.73 -38.88 6.31
N SER A 350 -24.49 -38.96 6.76
CA SER A 350 -23.81 -40.20 7.12
C SER A 350 -23.73 -40.39 8.64
N GLN A 351 -23.58 -39.32 9.40
CA GLN A 351 -23.37 -39.38 10.84
C GLN A 351 -23.88 -38.13 11.56
N ILE A 352 -24.41 -38.31 12.77
CA ILE A 352 -24.67 -37.22 13.72
C ILE A 352 -23.75 -37.43 14.93
N ILE A 353 -23.09 -36.37 15.38
CA ILE A 353 -22.25 -36.35 16.58
C ILE A 353 -22.84 -35.31 17.53
N GLN A 354 -23.40 -35.76 18.65
CA GLN A 354 -23.93 -34.86 19.67
C GLN A 354 -22.81 -34.10 20.37
N SER A 355 -23.14 -33.00 21.04
CA SER A 355 -22.16 -32.16 21.76
C SER A 355 -21.43 -32.87 22.91
N ASN A 356 -22.03 -33.93 23.47
CA ASN A 356 -21.39 -34.83 24.44
C ASN A 356 -20.44 -35.86 23.79
N GLY A 357 -20.26 -35.82 22.47
CA GLY A 357 -19.42 -36.74 21.70
C GLY A 357 -20.10 -38.05 21.28
N VAL A 358 -21.36 -38.29 21.67
CA VAL A 358 -22.10 -39.49 21.25
C VAL A 358 -22.30 -39.44 19.74
N LYS A 359 -21.78 -40.48 19.07
CA LYS A 359 -21.90 -40.65 17.63
C LYS A 359 -23.07 -41.56 17.32
N THR A 360 -23.92 -41.13 16.40
CA THR A 360 -24.96 -41.97 15.79
C THR A 360 -24.71 -42.04 14.30
N GLU A 361 -24.34 -43.23 13.84
CA GLU A 361 -24.28 -43.53 12.42
C GLU A 361 -25.70 -43.64 11.88
N ILE A 362 -25.92 -43.02 10.73
CA ILE A 362 -27.20 -43.05 10.06
C ILE A 362 -27.34 -44.42 9.40
N LYS A 363 -28.32 -45.21 9.85
CA LYS A 363 -28.61 -46.49 9.21
C LYS A 363 -29.26 -46.22 7.86
N LYS A 364 -28.69 -46.84 6.83
CA LYS A 364 -29.16 -46.79 5.45
C LYS A 364 -29.71 -48.17 5.08
N GLU A 365 -30.88 -48.20 4.47
CA GLU A 365 -31.40 -49.38 3.80
C GLU A 365 -31.19 -49.18 2.30
N ASN A 366 -30.59 -50.17 1.65
CA ASN A 366 -30.32 -50.13 0.22
C ASN A 366 -31.25 -51.09 -0.51
N ASP A 367 -31.64 -50.73 -1.73
CA ASP A 367 -32.28 -51.63 -2.67
C ASP A 367 -31.34 -52.82 -2.95
N VAL A 368 -31.89 -54.03 -2.84
CA VAL A 368 -31.15 -55.30 -2.99
C VAL A 368 -30.57 -55.43 -4.39
N VAL A 369 -31.23 -54.84 -5.40
CA VAL A 369 -30.85 -55.01 -6.80
C VAL A 369 -29.81 -53.96 -7.23
N ASN A 370 -30.05 -52.69 -6.91
CA ASN A 370 -29.24 -51.59 -7.45
C ASN A 370 -28.31 -50.93 -6.44
N SER A 371 -28.31 -51.37 -5.17
CA SER A 371 -27.55 -50.77 -4.07
C SER A 371 -27.82 -49.27 -3.83
N HIS A 372 -28.92 -48.73 -4.38
CA HIS A 372 -29.36 -47.36 -4.11
C HIS A 372 -30.00 -47.28 -2.72
N ILE A 373 -29.76 -46.18 -2.00
CA ILE A 373 -30.38 -45.95 -0.69
C ILE A 373 -31.89 -45.76 -0.88
N VAL A 374 -32.69 -46.60 -0.22
CA VAL A 374 -34.16 -46.55 -0.22
C VAL A 374 -34.70 -45.92 1.06
N LYS A 375 -34.00 -46.09 2.19
CA LYS A 375 -34.40 -45.50 3.47
C LYS A 375 -33.22 -45.05 4.30
N ILE A 376 -33.45 -44.02 5.09
CA ILE A 376 -32.56 -43.51 6.11
C ILE A 376 -33.31 -43.49 7.44
N PHE A 377 -32.68 -44.03 8.47
CA PHE A 377 -33.18 -43.98 9.84
C PHE A 377 -32.37 -42.97 10.65
N LEU A 378 -33.02 -41.89 11.04
CA LEU A 378 -32.45 -40.86 11.88
C LEU A 378 -32.48 -41.26 13.38
N PRO A 379 -31.61 -40.67 14.22
CA PRO A 379 -31.50 -41.04 15.64
C PRO A 379 -32.77 -40.79 16.45
N ASP A 380 -33.55 -39.79 16.05
CA ASP A 380 -34.83 -39.44 16.65
C ASP A 380 -35.95 -40.43 16.30
N LYS A 381 -35.66 -41.45 15.46
CA LYS A 381 -36.59 -42.42 14.84
C LYS A 381 -37.36 -41.87 13.66
N THR A 382 -36.99 -40.70 13.13
CA THR A 382 -37.51 -40.22 11.86
C THR A 382 -37.02 -41.12 10.74
N ILE A 383 -37.92 -41.51 9.84
CA ILE A 383 -37.60 -42.34 8.67
C ILE A 383 -37.75 -41.47 7.42
N ILE A 384 -36.69 -41.38 6.62
CA ILE A 384 -36.71 -40.74 5.32
C ILE A 384 -36.68 -41.84 4.28
N GLU A 385 -37.72 -41.97 3.45
CA GLU A 385 -37.73 -42.90 2.33
C GLU A 385 -37.48 -42.16 1.03
N PHE A 386 -36.75 -42.79 0.12
CA PHE A 386 -36.36 -42.27 -1.19
C PHE A 386 -37.15 -42.97 -2.29
N ASP A 387 -37.59 -42.19 -3.27
CA ASP A 387 -38.11 -42.72 -4.52
C ASP A 387 -36.92 -43.29 -5.32
N GLN A 388 -36.96 -44.61 -5.56
CA GLN A 388 -35.88 -45.35 -6.22
C GLN A 388 -35.58 -44.85 -7.63
N GLU A 389 -36.61 -44.43 -8.37
CA GLU A 389 -36.47 -44.00 -9.75
C GLU A 389 -36.06 -42.53 -9.83
N LYS A 390 -36.67 -41.69 -8.99
CA LYS A 390 -36.50 -40.23 -9.05
C LYS A 390 -35.33 -39.73 -8.21
N LYS A 391 -34.73 -40.57 -7.36
CA LYS A 391 -33.63 -40.22 -6.43
C LYS A 391 -33.94 -38.99 -5.56
N VAL A 392 -35.21 -38.81 -5.19
CA VAL A 392 -35.67 -37.75 -4.29
C VAL A 392 -36.27 -38.36 -3.04
N ILE A 393 -36.35 -37.59 -1.95
CA ILE A 393 -37.14 -37.99 -0.79
C ILE A 393 -38.59 -38.19 -1.26
N GLN A 394 -39.16 -39.36 -0.97
CA GLN A 394 -40.56 -39.68 -1.26
C GLN A 394 -41.46 -39.30 -0.07
N LYS A 395 -41.00 -39.62 1.15
CA LYS A 395 -41.74 -39.32 2.38
C LYS A 395 -40.83 -39.26 3.59
N GLU A 396 -41.28 -38.50 4.59
CA GLU A 396 -40.70 -38.40 5.92
C GLU A 396 -41.74 -38.88 6.94
N ILE A 397 -41.35 -39.80 7.82
CA ILE A 397 -42.20 -40.33 8.89
C ILE A 397 -41.59 -39.89 10.21
N THR A 398 -42.28 -39.03 10.95
CA THR A 398 -41.80 -38.54 12.25
C THR A 398 -41.89 -39.64 13.32
N PRO A 399 -41.26 -39.46 14.50
CA PRO A 399 -41.33 -40.43 15.59
C PRO A 399 -42.74 -40.61 16.16
N GLN A 400 -43.62 -39.63 15.94
CA GLN A 400 -45.05 -39.66 16.29
C GLN A 400 -45.92 -40.34 15.22
N GLY A 401 -45.31 -40.83 14.12
CA GLY A 401 -46.01 -41.45 13.00
C GLY A 401 -46.66 -40.47 12.03
N ILE A 402 -46.33 -39.17 12.11
CA ILE A 402 -46.82 -38.18 11.15
C ILE A 402 -46.08 -38.41 9.83
N VAL A 403 -46.83 -38.64 8.76
CA VAL A 403 -46.27 -38.86 7.42
C VAL A 403 -46.38 -37.57 6.62
N LYS A 404 -45.24 -37.02 6.23
CA LYS A 404 -45.15 -35.92 5.27
C LYS A 404 -44.67 -36.48 3.94
N ASN A 405 -45.50 -36.37 2.91
CA ASN A 405 -45.18 -36.89 1.58
C ASN A 405 -44.61 -35.77 0.70
N THR A 406 -43.73 -36.16 -0.22
CA THR A 406 -43.35 -35.31 -1.34
C THR A 406 -44.51 -35.14 -2.29
N ILE A 407 -44.80 -33.90 -2.65
CA ILE A 407 -45.86 -33.55 -3.58
C ILE A 407 -45.21 -33.20 -4.92
N PHE A 408 -45.62 -33.90 -5.99
CA PHE A 408 -45.22 -33.61 -7.36
C PHE A 408 -46.37 -32.90 -8.07
N GLU A 409 -46.12 -31.71 -8.58
CA GLU A 409 -47.09 -30.96 -9.40
C GLU A 409 -46.65 -30.99 -10.86
N TYR A 410 -47.60 -31.26 -11.75
CA TYR A 410 -47.37 -31.42 -13.19
C TYR A 410 -48.19 -30.39 -13.97
N GLU A 411 -47.60 -29.87 -15.05
CA GLU A 411 -48.29 -29.01 -16.01
C GLU A 411 -49.45 -29.79 -16.66
N PRO A 412 -50.72 -29.33 -16.57
CA PRO A 412 -51.87 -30.12 -17.00
C PRO A 412 -51.83 -30.58 -18.46
N LYS A 413 -51.27 -29.75 -19.35
CA LYS A 413 -51.25 -30.01 -20.79
C LYS A 413 -50.10 -30.93 -21.22
N THR A 414 -48.92 -30.73 -20.69
CA THR A 414 -47.71 -31.44 -21.12
C THR A 414 -47.37 -32.62 -20.24
N GLN A 415 -48.00 -32.72 -19.06
CA GLN A 415 -47.67 -33.69 -18.00
C GLN A 415 -46.20 -33.64 -17.57
N LYS A 416 -45.52 -32.49 -17.82
CA LYS A 416 -44.15 -32.26 -17.37
C LYS A 416 -44.16 -31.78 -15.92
N LEU A 417 -43.19 -32.25 -15.14
CA LEU A 417 -43.03 -31.85 -13.76
C LEU A 417 -42.71 -30.35 -13.69
N VAL A 418 -43.46 -29.61 -12.88
CA VAL A 418 -43.27 -28.15 -12.70
C VAL A 418 -42.89 -27.78 -11.27
N ARG A 419 -43.25 -28.61 -10.28
CA ARG A 419 -42.89 -28.36 -8.89
C ARG A 419 -42.75 -29.65 -8.09
N ILE A 420 -41.76 -29.68 -7.20
CA ILE A 420 -41.63 -30.67 -6.13
C ILE A 420 -41.70 -29.92 -4.80
N ARG A 421 -42.59 -30.31 -3.90
CA ARG A 421 -42.57 -29.88 -2.50
C ARG A 421 -42.13 -31.05 -1.63
N LEU A 422 -40.96 -30.93 -1.02
CA LEU A 422 -40.38 -31.95 -0.15
C LEU A 422 -40.96 -31.87 1.27
N PRO A 423 -40.85 -32.94 2.09
CA PRO A 423 -41.40 -33.00 3.44
C PRO A 423 -40.83 -31.96 4.42
N ASN A 424 -39.62 -31.49 4.14
CA ASN A 424 -38.91 -30.47 4.90
C ASN A 424 -39.21 -29.04 4.41
N ASP A 425 -40.32 -28.84 3.70
CA ASP A 425 -40.74 -27.55 3.11
C ASP A 425 -39.78 -26.96 2.07
N HIS A 426 -38.76 -27.72 1.63
CA HIS A 426 -37.94 -27.35 0.47
C HIS A 426 -38.76 -27.54 -0.82
N ILE A 427 -38.89 -26.47 -1.59
CA ILE A 427 -39.60 -26.45 -2.87
C ILE A 427 -38.60 -26.35 -4.02
N LYS A 428 -38.75 -27.19 -5.04
CA LYS A 428 -38.05 -27.09 -6.33
C LYS A 428 -39.04 -26.77 -7.43
N GLU A 429 -38.78 -25.75 -8.25
CA GLU A 429 -39.60 -25.40 -9.41
C GLU A 429 -38.84 -25.64 -10.72
N PHE A 430 -39.56 -26.14 -11.73
CA PHE A 430 -39.00 -26.58 -12.99
C PHE A 430 -39.69 -25.87 -14.15
N HIS A 431 -38.90 -25.56 -15.18
CA HIS A 431 -39.43 -24.94 -16.39
C HIS A 431 -40.37 -25.91 -17.13
N PRO A 432 -41.63 -25.53 -17.44
CA PRO A 432 -42.65 -26.45 -17.95
C PRO A 432 -42.30 -27.11 -19.29
N SER A 433 -41.47 -26.46 -20.11
CA SER A 433 -41.13 -26.97 -21.45
C SER A 433 -39.86 -27.79 -21.46
N THR A 434 -38.85 -27.42 -20.66
CA THR A 434 -37.53 -28.06 -20.67
C THR A 434 -37.34 -29.06 -19.55
N GLY A 435 -38.15 -28.98 -18.48
CA GLY A 435 -38.01 -29.79 -17.27
C GLY A 435 -36.78 -29.44 -16.43
N LYS A 436 -36.08 -28.35 -16.75
CA LYS A 436 -34.88 -27.89 -16.04
C LYS A 436 -35.26 -27.18 -14.75
N LEU A 437 -34.45 -27.36 -13.70
CA LEU A 437 -34.62 -26.65 -12.43
C LEU A 437 -34.40 -25.15 -12.65
N ILE A 438 -35.33 -24.33 -12.20
CA ILE A 438 -35.27 -22.86 -12.31
C ILE A 438 -35.30 -22.17 -10.96
N LYS A 439 -35.78 -22.84 -9.91
CA LYS A 439 -35.87 -22.24 -8.58
C LYS A 439 -35.83 -23.28 -7.47
N GLU A 440 -35.15 -22.95 -6.38
CA GLU A 440 -35.23 -23.65 -5.10
C GLU A 440 -35.59 -22.65 -3.99
N ILE A 441 -36.51 -23.06 -3.11
CA ILE A 441 -36.94 -22.29 -1.94
C ILE A 441 -36.74 -23.20 -0.73
N PHE A 442 -35.82 -22.82 0.16
CA PHE A 442 -35.50 -23.56 1.37
C PHE A 442 -36.40 -23.10 2.52
N ALA A 443 -36.59 -23.98 3.51
CA ALA A 443 -37.44 -23.71 4.67
C ALA A 443 -36.95 -22.55 5.54
N ASP A 444 -35.66 -22.21 5.46
CA ASP A 444 -35.06 -21.07 6.16
C ASP A 444 -35.27 -19.73 5.42
N GLY A 445 -35.92 -19.75 4.25
CA GLY A 445 -36.18 -18.57 3.42
C GLY A 445 -35.08 -18.26 2.40
N LEU A 446 -34.00 -19.06 2.33
CA LEU A 446 -33.03 -18.97 1.23
C LEU A 446 -33.73 -19.32 -0.09
N ILE A 447 -33.49 -18.52 -1.13
CA ILE A 447 -34.01 -18.77 -2.48
C ILE A 447 -32.83 -18.82 -3.45
N LYS A 448 -32.82 -19.82 -4.32
CA LYS A 448 -31.88 -19.93 -5.44
C LYS A 448 -32.63 -19.94 -6.75
N GLU A 449 -32.23 -19.09 -7.71
CA GLU A 449 -32.79 -19.04 -9.05
C GLU A 449 -31.72 -19.44 -10.07
N TYR A 450 -32.13 -20.24 -11.05
CA TYR A 450 -31.24 -20.86 -12.02
C TYR A 450 -31.61 -20.43 -13.44
N ASP A 451 -30.60 -20.33 -14.30
CA ASP A 451 -30.81 -20.09 -15.71
C ASP A 451 -31.56 -21.26 -16.36
N GLU A 452 -32.63 -20.95 -17.09
CA GLU A 452 -33.50 -21.95 -17.71
C GLU A 452 -32.81 -22.78 -18.80
N ASN A 453 -31.69 -22.30 -19.36
CA ASN A 453 -30.96 -22.93 -20.45
C ASN A 453 -29.72 -23.66 -19.96
N THR A 454 -28.96 -23.11 -19.01
CA THR A 454 -27.68 -23.68 -18.56
C THR A 454 -27.78 -24.37 -17.20
N THR A 455 -28.88 -24.21 -16.46
CA THR A 455 -29.05 -24.68 -15.07
C THR A 455 -28.03 -24.11 -14.07
N LEU A 456 -27.30 -23.05 -14.45
CA LEU A 456 -26.38 -22.35 -13.57
C LEU A 456 -27.15 -21.48 -12.58
N LEU A 457 -26.64 -21.38 -11.35
CA LEU A 457 -27.21 -20.51 -10.31
C LEU A 457 -27.02 -19.05 -10.71
N ILE A 458 -28.07 -18.33 -11.09
CA ILE A 458 -27.98 -16.92 -11.51
C ILE A 458 -28.33 -15.96 -10.40
N LYS A 459 -29.03 -16.41 -9.34
CA LYS A 459 -29.38 -15.55 -8.22
C LYS A 459 -29.55 -16.33 -6.92
N GLU A 460 -29.05 -15.79 -5.82
CA GLU A 460 -29.30 -16.24 -4.46
C GLU A 460 -29.95 -15.10 -3.68
N ILE A 461 -31.07 -15.35 -2.99
CA ILE A 461 -31.73 -14.40 -2.08
C ILE A 461 -31.65 -14.97 -0.67
N LEU A 462 -30.94 -14.27 0.19
CA LEU A 462 -30.73 -14.64 1.58
C LEU A 462 -32.02 -14.42 2.41
N PRO A 463 -32.17 -15.08 3.57
CA PRO A 463 -33.36 -14.93 4.43
C PRO A 463 -33.67 -13.49 4.87
N ASN A 464 -32.68 -12.59 4.85
CA ASN A 464 -32.85 -11.18 5.18
C ASN A 464 -33.24 -10.30 3.97
N GLY A 465 -33.46 -10.89 2.79
CA GLY A 465 -33.83 -10.18 1.56
C GLY A 465 -32.65 -9.66 0.72
N MET A 466 -31.41 -9.74 1.21
CA MET A 466 -30.24 -9.44 0.38
C MET A 466 -30.14 -10.46 -0.76
N TYR A 467 -29.69 -10.04 -1.94
CA TYR A 467 -29.49 -10.95 -3.05
C TYR A 467 -28.10 -10.83 -3.67
N ILE A 468 -27.68 -11.93 -4.31
CA ILE A 468 -26.44 -12.07 -5.07
C ILE A 468 -26.85 -12.56 -6.45
N CYS A 469 -26.55 -11.81 -7.50
CA CYS A 469 -26.65 -12.24 -8.88
C CYS A 469 -25.30 -12.80 -9.33
N TYR A 470 -25.32 -13.85 -10.12
CA TYR A 470 -24.12 -14.47 -10.66
C TYR A 470 -24.12 -14.34 -12.18
N GLU A 471 -23.00 -13.91 -12.73
CA GLU A 471 -22.79 -13.82 -14.15
C GLU A 471 -21.66 -14.75 -14.57
N TYR A 472 -21.89 -15.42 -15.69
CA TYR A 472 -21.01 -16.45 -16.22
C TYR A 472 -20.52 -16.06 -17.60
N LEU A 473 -19.33 -16.53 -17.97
CA LEU A 473 -18.84 -16.39 -19.33
C LEU A 473 -19.71 -17.20 -20.30
N PRO A 474 -20.17 -16.59 -21.40
CA PRO A 474 -20.87 -17.33 -22.44
C PRO A 474 -19.95 -18.43 -22.99
N LYS A 475 -20.42 -19.69 -22.97
CA LYS A 475 -19.81 -20.94 -23.50
C LYS A 475 -18.96 -21.77 -22.54
N THR A 476 -18.34 -21.18 -21.54
CA THR A 476 -17.48 -21.94 -20.60
C THR A 476 -18.17 -22.23 -19.28
N ASP A 477 -19.30 -21.56 -19.02
CA ASP A 477 -20.04 -21.63 -17.76
C ASP A 477 -19.17 -21.31 -16.53
N LEU A 478 -18.03 -20.64 -16.76
CA LEU A 478 -17.14 -20.16 -15.71
C LEU A 478 -17.76 -18.90 -15.09
N LEU A 479 -17.80 -18.87 -13.77
CA LEU A 479 -18.30 -17.72 -13.03
C LEU A 479 -17.38 -16.52 -13.31
N LEU A 480 -17.93 -15.49 -13.95
CA LEU A 480 -17.24 -14.26 -14.29
C LEU A 480 -17.29 -13.29 -13.10
N ARG A 481 -18.49 -13.07 -12.57
CA ARG A 481 -18.68 -12.15 -11.44
C ARG A 481 -19.90 -12.45 -10.60
N SER A 482 -19.87 -12.01 -9.35
CA SER A 482 -20.99 -12.03 -8.41
C SER A 482 -21.36 -10.59 -8.04
N VAL A 483 -22.59 -10.18 -8.34
CA VAL A 483 -23.12 -8.84 -8.11
C VAL A 483 -24.11 -8.86 -6.95
N TYR A 484 -23.84 -8.10 -5.90
CA TYR A 484 -24.67 -8.03 -4.70
C TYR A 484 -25.77 -6.98 -4.85
N SER A 485 -26.76 -7.01 -3.96
CA SER A 485 -27.93 -6.11 -4.01
C SER A 485 -27.59 -4.61 -3.93
N ASP A 486 -26.40 -4.24 -3.44
CA ASP A 486 -25.86 -2.87 -3.44
C ASP A 486 -25.14 -2.47 -4.73
N GLY A 487 -25.09 -3.36 -5.72
CA GLY A 487 -24.30 -3.18 -6.93
C GLY A 487 -22.82 -3.50 -6.75
N PHE A 488 -22.37 -3.95 -5.57
CA PHE A 488 -21.00 -4.41 -5.39
C PHE A 488 -20.75 -5.65 -6.27
N THR A 489 -19.59 -5.70 -6.93
CA THR A 489 -19.22 -6.80 -7.84
C THR A 489 -17.93 -7.49 -7.39
N ILE A 490 -17.94 -8.81 -7.24
CA ILE A 490 -16.73 -9.65 -7.16
C ILE A 490 -16.45 -10.16 -8.57
N GLU A 491 -15.32 -9.80 -9.16
CA GLU A 491 -14.83 -10.48 -10.36
C GLU A 491 -13.99 -11.68 -9.95
N HIS A 492 -14.22 -12.82 -10.60
CA HIS A 492 -13.46 -14.04 -10.38
C HIS A 492 -12.37 -14.13 -11.44
N ASP A 493 -11.13 -14.34 -11.01
CA ASP A 493 -9.98 -14.36 -11.91
C ASP A 493 -9.99 -15.65 -12.74
N LEU A 494 -10.24 -15.50 -14.05
CA LEU A 494 -10.37 -16.61 -15.00
C LEU A 494 -9.00 -17.07 -15.55
N ASN A 495 -7.90 -16.43 -15.14
CA ASN A 495 -6.57 -16.67 -15.69
C ASN A 495 -5.96 -18.04 -15.31
N GLU A 496 -6.58 -18.81 -14.40
CA GLU A 496 -6.05 -20.13 -13.98
C GLU A 496 -6.55 -21.31 -14.83
N VAL A 497 -7.47 -21.14 -15.79
CA VAL A 497 -8.06 -22.26 -16.54
C VAL A 497 -7.27 -22.66 -17.81
N ASN A 498 -6.24 -21.89 -18.20
CA ASN A 498 -5.49 -22.09 -19.46
C ASN A 498 -4.02 -22.50 -19.30
N ASN A 499 -3.56 -22.88 -18.10
CA ASN A 499 -2.18 -23.37 -17.88
C ASN A 499 -2.10 -24.88 -17.61
#